data_AF-A0A1H5WKS1-F1
#
_entry.id   AF-A0A1H5WKS1-F1
#
_cell.length_a   1.000
_cell.length_b   1.000
_cell.length_c   1.000
_cell.angle_alpha   90.00
_cell.angle_beta   90.00
_cell.angle_gamma   90.00
#
_symmetry.space_group_name_H-M   'P 1'
#
loop_
_entity.id
_entity.type
_entity.pdbx_description
1 polymer ?
#
loop_
_entity_poly.entity_id
_entity_poly.type
_entity_poly.pdbx_seq_one_letter_code
_entity_poly.pdbx_strand_id
1 'polypeptide(L)'
;MMGLRASELAMVREVYLYCDTTPVVFAHSVVAHKDLRGAWRGLSGLGNKSLGTVLFTNPKIKRTPLEFKKVSRGHFLYDRACARLPEKPHNLWARRSLFTLHGQSILVTEVFLPAILDLPL
;
A
#
# COMPACT_ATOMS: atom_id res chain seq x y z
N MET A 1 9.46 -11.53 -1.22
CA MET A 1 8.41 -11.85 -2.22
C MET A 1 7.29 -12.62 -1.51
N MET A 2 6.00 -12.36 -1.79
CA MET A 2 4.85 -12.84 -0.97
C MET A 2 4.61 -14.37 -0.95
N GLY A 3 5.37 -15.16 -1.71
CA GLY A 3 5.19 -16.61 -1.75
C GLY A 3 3.88 -17.09 -2.36
N LEU A 4 3.16 -16.23 -3.09
CA LEU A 4 1.94 -16.58 -3.81
C LEU A 4 2.27 -17.44 -5.04
N ARG A 5 1.47 -18.47 -5.26
CA ARG A 5 1.56 -19.27 -6.49
C ARG A 5 0.92 -18.52 -7.65
N ALA A 6 1.33 -18.84 -8.88
CA ALA A 6 0.61 -18.37 -10.06
C ALA A 6 -0.86 -18.81 -9.96
N SER A 7 -1.78 -17.89 -10.29
CA SER A 7 -3.24 -18.08 -10.19
C SER A 7 -3.81 -18.21 -8.77
N GLU A 8 -3.03 -17.93 -7.72
CA GLU A 8 -3.56 -17.84 -6.36
C GLU A 8 -4.33 -16.53 -6.18
N LEU A 9 -5.55 -16.61 -5.65
CA LEU A 9 -6.37 -15.42 -5.38
C LEU A 9 -5.73 -14.55 -4.30
N ALA A 10 -5.68 -13.25 -4.56
CA ALA A 10 -5.23 -12.23 -3.63
C ALA A 10 -6.29 -11.15 -3.50
N MET A 11 -6.44 -10.61 -2.29
CA MET A 11 -7.18 -9.37 -2.10
C MET A 11 -6.24 -8.21 -2.33
N VAL A 12 -6.71 -7.27 -3.14
CA VAL A 12 -6.06 -5.98 -3.38
C VAL A 12 -6.88 -4.91 -2.72
N ARG A 13 -6.23 -4.06 -1.92
CA ARG A 13 -6.84 -2.84 -1.36
C ARG A 13 -6.07 -1.64 -1.86
N GLU A 14 -6.79 -0.70 -2.45
CA GLU A 14 -6.25 0.55 -2.96
C GLU A 14 -6.95 1.72 -2.29
N VAL A 15 -6.18 2.64 -1.73
CA VAL A 15 -6.70 3.81 -1.02
C VAL A 15 -5.85 5.02 -1.33
N TYR A 16 -6.48 6.20 -1.25
CA TYR A 16 -5.78 7.47 -1.21
C TYR A 16 -5.76 7.97 0.23
N LEU A 17 -4.59 8.36 0.71
CA LEU A 17 -4.43 9.10 1.96
C LEU A 17 -4.46 10.59 1.64
N TYR A 18 -5.28 11.31 2.39
CA TYR A 18 -5.51 12.73 2.19
C TYR A 18 -4.90 13.52 3.35
N CYS A 19 -4.35 14.68 3.01
CA CYS A 19 -4.21 15.79 3.94
C CYS A 19 -5.30 16.79 3.57
N ASP A 20 -6.23 17.04 4.50
CA ASP A 20 -7.50 17.72 4.22
C ASP A 20 -8.25 17.11 3.03
N THR A 21 -8.34 17.86 1.92
CA THR A 21 -9.00 17.43 0.68
C THR A 21 -8.03 17.01 -0.41
N THR A 22 -6.72 17.08 -0.14
CA THR A 22 -5.66 16.85 -1.12
C THR A 22 -5.06 15.45 -0.94
N PRO A 23 -5.08 14.58 -1.98
CA PRO A 23 -4.46 13.28 -1.91
C PRO A 23 -2.94 13.41 -1.95
N VAL A 24 -2.26 12.82 -0.97
CA VAL A 24 -0.79 12.92 -0.82
C VAL A 24 -0.08 11.57 -1.00
N VAL A 25 -0.78 10.47 -0.75
CA VAL A 25 -0.25 9.11 -0.95
C VAL A 25 -1.33 8.22 -1.56
N PHE A 26 -0.98 7.47 -2.61
CA PHE A 26 -1.74 6.32 -3.06
C PHE A 26 -1.13 5.05 -2.48
N ALA A 27 -1.91 4.29 -1.71
CA ALA A 27 -1.44 3.03 -1.11
C ALA A 27 -2.12 1.83 -1.78
N HIS A 28 -1.31 0.85 -2.16
CA HIS A 28 -1.72 -0.41 -2.75
C HIS A 28 -1.21 -1.55 -1.87
N SER A 29 -2.15 -2.33 -1.32
CA SER A 29 -1.86 -3.45 -0.44
C SER A 29 -2.35 -4.76 -1.04
N VAL A 30 -1.54 -5.80 -0.94
CA VAL A 30 -1.87 -7.13 -1.45
C VAL A 30 -1.70 -8.16 -0.34
N VAL A 31 -2.70 -9.02 -0.19
CA VAL A 31 -2.71 -10.12 0.79
C VAL A 31 -3.28 -11.38 0.14
N ALA A 32 -2.72 -12.54 0.48
CA ALA A 32 -3.26 -13.81 0.02
C ALA A 32 -4.71 -13.97 0.50
N HIS A 33 -5.63 -14.42 -0.37
CA HIS A 33 -7.03 -14.55 0.02
C HIS A 33 -7.22 -15.53 1.20
N LYS A 34 -6.38 -16.57 1.29
CA LYS A 34 -6.38 -17.52 2.42
C LYS A 34 -6.02 -16.87 3.77
N ASP A 35 -5.19 -15.83 3.75
CA ASP A 35 -4.70 -15.17 4.96
C ASP A 35 -5.74 -14.19 5.54
N LEU A 36 -6.77 -13.83 4.78
CA LEU A 36 -7.92 -13.05 5.24
C LEU A 36 -8.80 -13.76 6.26
N ARG A 37 -8.58 -15.05 6.52
CA ARG A 37 -9.27 -15.76 7.61
C ARG A 37 -8.42 -15.86 8.88
N GLY A 38 -7.13 -15.52 8.79
CA GLY A 38 -6.14 -15.65 9.85
C GLY A 38 -5.67 -14.30 10.39
N ALA A 39 -4.35 -14.09 10.39
CA ALA A 39 -3.69 -12.92 10.96
C ALA A 39 -4.17 -11.59 10.34
N TRP A 40 -4.70 -11.64 9.11
CA TRP A 40 -5.14 -10.49 8.35
C TRP A 40 -6.68 -10.38 8.23
N ARG A 41 -7.44 -11.07 9.08
CA ARG A 41 -8.92 -11.07 9.05
C ARG A 41 -9.56 -9.69 9.12
N GLY A 42 -8.97 -8.77 9.87
CA GLY A 42 -9.49 -7.41 10.00
C GLY A 42 -9.32 -6.54 8.74
N LEU A 43 -8.52 -6.98 7.75
CA LEU A 43 -8.17 -6.14 6.60
C LEU A 43 -9.35 -5.87 5.66
N SER A 44 -10.23 -6.85 5.45
CA SER A 44 -11.41 -6.70 4.60
C SER A 44 -12.44 -5.72 5.17
N GLY A 45 -12.48 -5.56 6.49
CA GLY A 45 -13.39 -4.67 7.20
C GLY A 45 -12.80 -3.31 7.58
N LEU A 46 -11.60 -2.97 7.11
CA LEU A 46 -10.92 -1.73 7.52
C LEU A 46 -11.68 -0.45 7.14
N GLY A 47 -12.44 -0.45 6.04
CA GLY A 47 -13.10 0.76 5.53
C GLY A 47 -12.11 1.92 5.40
N ASN A 48 -12.40 3.04 6.08
CA ASN A 48 -11.55 4.23 6.12
C ASN A 48 -10.48 4.20 7.22
N LYS A 49 -10.36 3.11 8.00
CA LYS A 49 -9.29 2.99 9.00
C LYS A 49 -7.94 2.75 8.33
N SER A 50 -6.91 3.38 8.91
CA SER A 50 -5.53 3.27 8.47
C SER A 50 -5.04 1.83 8.63
N LEU A 51 -4.49 1.28 7.55
CA LEU A 51 -3.75 0.02 7.61
C LEU A 51 -2.52 0.15 8.52
N GLY A 52 -1.87 1.31 8.51
CA GLY A 52 -0.72 1.61 9.35
C GLY A 52 -1.03 1.41 10.84
N THR A 53 -2.21 1.84 11.29
CA THR A 53 -2.61 1.61 12.69
C THR A 53 -2.59 0.13 13.03
N VAL A 54 -3.18 -0.74 12.19
CA VAL A 54 -3.17 -2.20 12.42
C VAL A 54 -1.76 -2.79 12.36
N LEU A 55 -0.92 -2.30 11.44
CA LEU A 55 0.45 -2.79 11.26
C LEU A 55 1.40 -2.38 12.38
N PHE A 56 1.19 -1.21 12.99
CA PHE A 56 2.12 -0.65 13.98
C PHE A 56 1.67 -0.84 15.43
N THR A 57 0.39 -1.17 15.69
CA THR A 57 -0.07 -1.44 17.07
C THR A 57 0.25 -2.84 17.57
N ASN A 58 0.62 -3.78 16.70
CA ASN A 58 0.94 -5.14 17.09
C ASN A 58 2.45 -5.40 17.02
N PRO A 59 3.15 -5.50 18.17
CA PRO A 59 4.61 -5.66 18.20
C PRO A 59 5.09 -7.02 17.64
N LYS A 60 4.19 -7.98 17.43
CA LYS A 60 4.53 -9.27 16.81
C LYS A 60 4.67 -9.19 15.29
N ILE A 61 4.23 -8.09 14.68
CA ILE A 61 4.36 -7.88 13.23
C ILE A 61 5.81 -7.58 12.91
N LYS A 62 6.39 -8.40 12.02
CA LYS A 62 7.75 -8.17 11.50
C LYS A 62 7.66 -7.49 10.14
N ARG A 63 8.49 -6.47 9.93
CA ARG A 63 8.55 -5.70 8.70
C ARG A 63 9.92 -5.88 8.04
N THR A 64 9.94 -6.15 6.74
CA THR A 64 11.20 -6.15 5.96
C THR A 64 11.69 -4.71 5.75
N PRO A 65 12.98 -4.49 5.45
CA PRO A 65 13.47 -3.18 5.03
C PRO A 65 12.62 -2.55 3.91
N LEU A 66 12.55 -1.23 3.89
CA LEU A 66 11.87 -0.50 2.83
C LEU A 66 12.69 -0.59 1.54
N GLU A 67 12.00 -0.86 0.44
CA GLU A 67 12.56 -0.78 -0.90
C GLU A 67 11.93 0.40 -1.64
N PHE A 68 12.72 1.14 -2.41
CA PHE A 68 12.29 2.36 -3.09
C PHE A 68 12.48 2.25 -4.59
N LYS A 69 11.56 2.83 -5.36
CA LYS A 69 11.64 2.87 -6.82
C LYS A 69 10.86 4.08 -7.37
N LYS A 70 11.38 4.71 -8.43
CA LYS A 70 10.58 5.62 -9.26
C LYS A 70 9.71 4.82 -10.22
N VAL A 71 8.41 5.10 -10.22
CA VAL A 71 7.44 4.54 -11.17
C VAL A 71 7.02 5.62 -12.15
N SER A 72 6.85 5.25 -13.42
CA SER A 72 6.48 6.15 -14.51
C SER A 72 5.36 5.53 -15.35
N ARG A 73 4.89 6.29 -16.35
CA ARG A 73 3.82 5.88 -17.27
C ARG A 73 4.05 4.47 -17.83
N GLY A 74 3.00 3.65 -17.84
CA GLY A 74 3.05 2.25 -18.25
C GLY A 74 3.32 1.27 -17.10
N HIS A 75 3.68 1.77 -15.91
CA HIS A 75 3.70 0.97 -14.70
C HIS A 75 2.32 1.02 -14.01
N PHE A 76 1.73 -0.13 -13.68
CA PHE A 76 0.35 -0.20 -13.14
C PHE A 76 0.13 0.71 -11.91
N LEU A 77 1.07 0.72 -10.95
CA LEU A 77 1.00 1.59 -9.76
C LEU A 77 0.96 3.08 -10.12
N TYR A 78 1.72 3.50 -11.14
CA TYR A 78 1.73 4.88 -11.59
C TYR A 78 0.36 5.23 -12.19
N ASP A 79 -0.16 4.38 -13.08
CA ASP A 79 -1.43 4.64 -13.76
C ASP A 79 -2.61 4.71 -12.76
N ARG A 80 -2.61 3.83 -11.75
CA ARG A 80 -3.61 3.83 -10.67
C ARG A 80 -3.46 5.04 -9.73
N ALA A 81 -2.24 5.42 -9.35
CA ALA A 81 -1.96 6.55 -8.48
C ALA A 81 -2.31 7.90 -9.13
N CYS A 82 -2.06 8.03 -10.44
CA CYS A 82 -2.36 9.23 -11.21
C CYS A 82 -3.83 9.34 -11.63
N ALA A 83 -4.69 8.36 -11.32
CA ALA A 83 -6.08 8.35 -11.78
C ALA A 83 -6.91 9.52 -11.23
N ARG A 84 -6.53 10.08 -10.08
CA ARG A 84 -7.20 11.22 -9.43
C ARG A 84 -6.40 12.52 -9.51
N LEU A 85 -5.26 12.53 -10.19
CA LEU A 85 -4.45 13.74 -10.32
C LEU A 85 -4.91 14.55 -11.54
N PRO A 86 -5.08 15.87 -11.42
CA PRO A 86 -5.41 16.74 -12.55
C PRO A 86 -4.24 16.79 -13.55
N GLU A 87 -3.00 16.84 -13.04
CA GLU A 87 -1.77 16.80 -13.82
C GLU A 87 -0.93 15.59 -13.43
N LYS A 88 -0.43 14.85 -14.43
CA LYS A 88 0.33 13.62 -14.21
C LYS A 88 1.84 13.91 -14.28
N PRO A 89 2.59 13.78 -13.18
CA PRO A 89 4.03 14.06 -13.18
C PRO A 89 4.80 12.97 -13.95
N HIS A 90 5.98 13.28 -14.48
CA HIS A 90 6.77 12.29 -15.26
C HIS A 90 7.06 10.97 -14.52
N ASN A 91 7.27 11.05 -13.21
CA ASN A 91 7.48 9.90 -12.34
C ASN A 91 6.98 10.20 -10.92
N LEU A 92 6.71 9.14 -10.17
CA LEU A 92 6.36 9.18 -8.76
C LEU A 92 7.33 8.30 -7.98
N TRP A 93 7.69 8.72 -6.77
CA TRP A 93 8.39 7.84 -5.85
C TRP A 93 7.42 6.83 -5.26
N ALA A 94 7.83 5.56 -5.26
CA ALA A 94 7.14 4.49 -4.56
C ALA A 94 8.08 3.84 -3.56
N ARG A 95 7.53 3.44 -2.41
CA ARG A 95 8.21 2.55 -1.46
C ARG A 95 7.36 1.32 -1.19
N ARG A 96 8.00 0.19 -0.91
CA ARG A 96 7.30 -1.04 -0.53
C ARG A 96 7.96 -1.72 0.65
N SER A 97 7.16 -2.49 1.39
CA SER A 97 7.65 -3.39 2.43
C SER A 97 6.68 -4.55 2.63
N LEU A 98 7.23 -5.69 3.05
CA LEU A 98 6.48 -6.88 3.41
C LEU A 98 6.31 -6.90 4.93
N PHE A 99 5.07 -7.03 5.38
CA PHE A 99 4.73 -7.25 6.78
C PHE A 99 4.30 -8.69 6.96
N THR A 100 4.77 -9.30 8.04
CA THR A 100 4.52 -10.71 8.35
C THR A 100 4.02 -10.86 9.77
N LEU A 101 2.98 -11.69 9.93
CA LEU A 101 2.40 -12.03 11.22
C LEU A 101 1.96 -13.50 11.18
N HIS A 102 2.45 -14.31 12.11
CA HIS A 102 2.15 -15.77 12.17
C HIS A 102 2.38 -16.50 10.83
N GLY A 103 3.45 -16.14 10.11
CA GLY A 103 3.79 -16.72 8.80
C GLY A 103 2.96 -16.22 7.62
N GLN A 104 1.95 -15.38 7.86
CA GLN A 104 1.10 -14.79 6.83
C GLN A 104 1.63 -13.42 6.43
N SER A 105 1.51 -13.07 5.15
CA SER A 105 2.18 -11.90 4.59
C SER A 105 1.21 -10.91 3.96
N ILE A 106 1.51 -9.62 4.12
CA ILE A 106 0.88 -8.52 3.38
C ILE A 106 1.99 -7.66 2.78
N LEU A 107 1.90 -7.40 1.46
CA LEU A 107 2.76 -6.45 0.78
C LEU A 107 2.06 -5.10 0.76
N VAL A 108 2.75 -4.07 1.26
CA VAL A 108 2.27 -2.69 1.21
C VAL A 108 3.18 -1.90 0.29
N THR A 109 2.59 -1.22 -0.68
CA THR A 109 3.28 -0.26 -1.55
C THR A 109 2.62 1.10 -1.42
N GLU A 110 3.41 2.13 -1.17
CA GLU A 110 2.98 3.51 -1.07
C GLU A 110 3.61 4.29 -2.21
N VAL A 111 2.79 5.02 -2.98
CA VAL A 111 3.19 5.92 -4.06
C VAL A 111 2.92 7.35 -3.60
N PHE A 112 3.97 8.15 -3.55
CA PHE A 112 3.95 9.53 -3.06
C PHE A 112 3.53 10.47 -4.18
N LEU A 113 2.43 11.21 -3.97
CA LEU A 113 1.86 12.16 -4.93
C LEU A 113 2.51 13.54 -4.76
N PRO A 114 2.50 14.42 -5.78
CA PRO A 114 3.23 15.69 -5.75
C PRO A 114 2.94 16.56 -4.52
N ALA A 115 1.66 16.63 -4.12
CA ALA A 115 1.20 17.45 -2.99
C ALA A 115 1.82 17.09 -1.63
N ILE A 116 2.46 15.91 -1.49
CA ILE A 116 3.14 15.58 -0.22
C ILE A 116 4.30 16.53 0.09
N LEU A 117 4.91 17.13 -0.94
CA LEU A 117 6.01 18.08 -0.79
C LEU A 117 5.54 19.46 -0.32
N ASP A 118 4.24 19.74 -0.43
CA ASP A 118 3.63 21.00 -0.02
C ASP A 118 3.13 20.96 1.43
N LEU A 119 3.27 19.82 2.12
CA LEU A 119 2.85 19.65 3.50
C LEU A 119 3.79 20.41 4.46
N PRO A 120 3.25 21.07 5.49
CA PRO A 120 4.07 21.68 6.53
C PRO A 120 4.85 20.61 7.31
N LEU A 121 6.06 20.95 7.74
CA LEU A 121 6.91 20.12 8.60
C LEU A 121 6.46 20.15 10.07
#